data_AF-A0A355GEY0-F1
#
_entry.id   AF-A0A355GEY0-F1
#
_cell.length_a   1.000
_cell.length_b   1.000
_cell.length_c   1.000
_cell.angle_alpha   90.00
_cell.angle_beta   90.00
_cell.angle_gamma   90.00
#
_symmetry.space_group_name_H-M   'P 1'
#
loop_
_entity.id
_entity.type
_entity.pdbx_description
1 polymer ?
#
loop_
_entity_poly.entity_id
_entity_poly.type
_entity_poly.pdbx_seq_one_letter_code
_entity_poly.pdbx_strand_id
1 'polypeptide(L)'
;TLEEPPPNVKFIFCTTEPNKLPDTILSRCQRFDFGYIEENSICDRLKQIAEAEQVSVSDEAIQLVARRAGGSMRDSQSIFDQLLS
;
A
#
# COMPACT_ATOMS: atom_id res chain seq x y z
N THR A 1 -29.42 2.27 1.80
CA THR A 1 -28.69 3.56 1.70
C THR A 1 -27.42 3.46 2.56
N LEU A 2 -26.56 4.49 2.65
CA LEU A 2 -25.45 4.48 3.63
C LEU A 2 -25.96 4.47 5.09
N GLU A 3 -27.11 5.09 5.28
CA GLU A 3 -27.80 5.27 6.57
C GLU A 3 -28.50 3.97 7.01
N GLU A 4 -29.00 3.21 6.04
CA GLU A 4 -29.63 1.91 6.22
C GLU A 4 -29.01 0.92 5.21
N PRO A 5 -27.79 0.43 5.49
CA PRO A 5 -27.16 -0.55 4.62
C PRO A 5 -27.90 -1.88 4.74
N PRO A 6 -28.06 -2.63 3.64
CA PRO A 6 -28.55 -3.99 3.71
C PRO A 6 -27.71 -4.83 4.70
N PRO A 7 -28.30 -5.79 5.43
CA PRO A 7 -27.62 -6.49 6.54
C PRO A 7 -26.27 -7.10 6.17
N ASN A 8 -26.12 -7.55 4.92
CA ASN A 8 -24.93 -8.25 4.43
C ASN A 8 -24.04 -7.40 3.51
N VAL A 9 -24.25 -6.08 3.47
CA VAL A 9 -23.46 -5.17 2.61
C VAL A 9 -22.53 -4.32 3.46
N LYS A 10 -21.28 -4.24 3.03
CA LYS A 10 -20.27 -3.33 3.56
C LYS A 10 -19.81 -2.40 2.44
N PHE A 11 -19.67 -1.12 2.77
CA PHE A 11 -19.12 -0.13 1.85
C PHE A 11 -17.68 0.19 2.26
N ILE A 12 -16.77 0.13 1.29
CA ILE A 12 -15.37 0.54 1.46
C ILE A 12 -15.12 1.64 0.44
N PHE A 13 -14.75 2.81 0.94
CA PHE A 13 -14.40 3.97 0.11
C PHE A 13 -12.91 4.24 0.23
N CYS A 14 -12.26 4.54 -0.89
CA CYS A 14 -10.84 4.87 -0.96
C CYS A 14 -10.68 6.21 -1.68
N THR A 15 -10.02 7.18 -1.06
CA THR A 15 -9.71 8.49 -1.66
C THR A 15 -8.34 8.98 -1.20
N THR A 16 -7.64 9.71 -2.05
CA THR A 16 -6.43 10.47 -1.69
C THR A 16 -6.74 11.90 -1.26
N GLU A 17 -7.99 12.35 -1.42
CA GLU A 17 -8.44 13.71 -1.13
C GLU A 17 -9.69 13.70 -0.23
N PRO A 18 -9.56 13.35 1.06
CA PRO A 18 -10.71 13.21 1.97
C PRO A 18 -11.52 14.51 2.12
N ASN A 19 -10.87 15.67 1.99
CA ASN A 19 -11.52 16.98 2.11
C ASN A 19 -12.43 17.34 0.92
N LYS A 20 -12.37 16.58 -0.19
CA LYS A 20 -13.27 16.74 -1.34
C LYS A 20 -14.55 15.90 -1.20
N LEU A 21 -14.62 15.03 -0.20
CA LEU A 21 -15.81 14.24 0.04
C LEU A 21 -16.91 15.08 0.72
N PRO A 22 -18.19 14.82 0.42
CA PRO A 22 -19.30 15.45 1.13
C PRO A 22 -19.28 15.11 2.63
N ASP A 23 -19.62 16.08 3.48
CA ASP A 23 -19.72 15.89 4.95
C ASP A 23 -20.67 14.74 5.35
N THR A 24 -21.67 14.47 4.51
CA THR A 24 -22.62 13.36 4.72
C THR A 24 -21.97 11.97 4.61
N ILE A 25 -20.87 11.84 3.86
CA ILE A 25 -20.07 10.61 3.81
C ILE A 25 -19.11 10.56 5.00
N LEU A 26 -18.42 11.68 5.27
CA LEU A 26 -17.43 11.77 6.34
C LEU A 26 -18.04 11.54 7.73
N SER A 27 -19.28 11.96 7.97
CA SER A 27 -19.98 11.77 9.24
C SER A 27 -20.54 10.36 9.45
N ARG A 28 -20.67 9.55 8.38
CA ARG A 28 -21.33 8.24 8.41
C ARG A 28 -20.39 7.06 8.20
N CYS A 29 -19.13 7.32 7.88
CA CYS A 29 -18.12 6.30 7.65
C CYS A 29 -17.04 6.34 8.74
N GLN A 30 -16.52 5.16 9.09
CA GLN A 30 -15.28 5.09 9.87
C GLN A 30 -14.11 5.46 8.96
N ARG A 31 -13.34 6.48 9.37
CA ARG A 31 -12.16 6.93 8.63
C ARG A 31 -10.91 6.23 9.14
N PHE A 32 -10.12 5.72 8.19
CA PHE A 32 -8.78 5.21 8.42
C PHE A 32 -7.83 5.94 7.50
N ASP A 33 -6.85 6.62 8.07
CA ASP A 33 -5.79 7.28 7.32
C ASP A 33 -4.59 6.32 7.23
N PHE A 34 -4.18 6.02 6.00
CA PHE A 34 -3.00 5.21 5.73
C PHE A 34 -1.83 6.14 5.42
N GLY A 35 -0.80 6.10 6.26
CA GLY A 35 0.47 6.77 6.00
C GLY A 35 1.34 5.98 5.00
N TYR A 36 2.48 6.56 4.67
CA TYR A 36 3.52 5.85 3.92
C TYR A 36 4.05 4.66 4.73
N ILE A 37 4.46 3.61 4.03
CA ILE A 37 5.07 2.44 4.66
C ILE A 37 6.53 2.78 4.97
N GLU A 38 6.98 2.40 6.17
CA GLU A 38 8.37 2.54 6.58
C GLU A 38 9.32 1.81 5.62
N GLU A 39 10.45 2.43 5.29
CA GLU A 39 11.40 1.90 4.32
C GLU A 39 11.88 0.48 4.70
N ASN A 40 12.15 0.25 5.99
CA ASN A 40 12.55 -1.07 6.50
C ASN A 40 11.47 -2.14 6.25
N SER A 41 10.19 -1.80 6.39
CA SER A 41 9.10 -2.75 6.11
C SER A 41 9.00 -3.07 4.62
N ILE A 42 9.35 -2.12 3.74
CA ILE A 42 9.48 -2.39 2.30
C ILE A 42 10.66 -3.32 2.04
N CYS A 43 11.83 -3.05 2.63
CA CYS A 43 13.00 -3.91 2.51
C CYS A 43 12.69 -5.35 2.94
N ASP A 44 12.08 -5.55 4.11
CA ASP A 44 11.72 -6.87 4.63
C ASP A 44 10.78 -7.61 3.67
N ARG A 45 9.82 -6.89 3.08
CA ARG A 45 8.90 -7.48 2.11
C ARG A 45 9.59 -7.89 0.82
N LEU A 46 10.49 -7.07 0.29
CA LEU A 46 11.25 -7.41 -0.91
C LEU A 46 12.19 -8.60 -0.69
N LYS A 47 12.81 -8.71 0.50
CA LYS A 47 13.57 -9.90 0.90
C LYS A 47 12.71 -11.16 0.89
N GLN A 48 11.52 -11.11 1.49
CA GLN A 48 10.56 -12.23 1.48
C GLN A 48 10.16 -12.65 0.06
N ILE A 49 9.97 -11.69 -0.85
CA ILE A 49 9.65 -11.97 -2.26
C ILE A 49 10.84 -12.65 -2.94
N ALA A 50 12.05 -12.11 -2.78
CA ALA A 50 13.28 -12.68 -3.35
C ALA A 50 13.50 -14.14 -2.90
N GLU A 51 13.31 -14.41 -1.61
CA GLU A 51 13.39 -15.76 -1.04
C GLU A 51 12.34 -16.70 -1.63
N ALA A 52 11.09 -16.25 -1.76
CA ALA A 52 9.99 -17.03 -2.33
C ALA A 52 10.21 -17.34 -3.82
N GLU A 53 10.82 -16.42 -4.56
CA GLU A 53 11.15 -16.58 -5.98
C GLU A 53 12.51 -17.25 -6.22
N GLN A 54 13.25 -17.58 -5.15
CA GLN A 54 14.56 -18.21 -5.19
C GLN A 54 15.61 -17.40 -5.98
N VAL A 55 15.51 -16.07 -5.93
CA VAL A 55 16.46 -15.14 -6.57
C VAL A 55 17.41 -14.56 -5.53
N SER A 56 18.68 -14.49 -5.89
CA SER A 56 19.70 -13.86 -5.05
C SER A 56 19.77 -12.37 -5.35
N VAL A 57 19.46 -11.54 -4.36
CA VAL A 57 19.54 -10.07 -4.47
C VAL A 57 20.38 -9.53 -3.32
N SER A 58 21.22 -8.52 -3.59
CA SER A 58 22.01 -7.88 -2.53
C SER A 58 21.15 -6.95 -1.67
N ASP A 59 21.52 -6.81 -0.40
CA ASP A 59 20.81 -5.94 0.54
C ASP A 59 20.84 -4.47 0.08
N GLU A 60 21.93 -4.03 -0.56
CA GLU A 60 22.05 -2.68 -1.09
C GLU A 60 21.07 -2.42 -2.23
N ALA A 61 20.82 -3.41 -3.09
CA ALA A 61 19.85 -3.30 -4.17
C ALA A 61 18.43 -3.18 -3.62
N ILE A 62 18.08 -3.98 -2.60
CA ILE A 62 16.79 -3.92 -1.92
C ILE A 62 16.57 -2.55 -1.27
N GLN A 63 17.57 -2.04 -0.54
CA GLN A 63 17.51 -0.71 0.06
C GLN A 63 17.32 0.38 -0.98
N LEU A 64 18.03 0.30 -2.11
CA LEU A 64 17.90 1.27 -3.20
C LEU A 64 16.48 1.30 -3.77
N VAL A 65 15.88 0.12 -3.99
CA VAL A 65 14.50 0.00 -4.47
C VAL A 65 13.51 0.55 -3.45
N ALA A 66 13.65 0.16 -2.17
CA ALA A 66 12.76 0.62 -1.09
C ALA A 66 12.78 2.15 -0.95
N ARG A 67 13.98 2.74 -0.94
CA ARG A 67 14.16 4.19 -0.91
C ARG A 67 13.56 4.88 -2.12
N ARG A 68 13.74 4.32 -3.32
CA ARG A 68 13.19 4.88 -4.57
C ARG A 68 11.66 4.83 -4.62
N ALA A 69 11.06 3.83 -3.97
CA ALA A 69 9.62 3.68 -3.90
C ALA A 69 8.92 4.68 -2.95
N GLY A 70 9.67 5.39 -2.09
CA GLY A 70 9.14 6.50 -1.30
C GLY A 70 7.95 6.13 -0.41
N GLY A 71 7.96 4.92 0.17
CA GLY A 71 6.89 4.43 1.03
C GLY A 71 5.72 3.74 0.30
N SER A 72 5.76 3.64 -1.03
CA SER A 72 4.79 2.90 -1.84
C SER A 72 5.24 1.45 -2.04
N MET A 73 4.58 0.51 -1.35
CA MET A 73 4.86 -0.91 -1.54
C MET A 73 4.61 -1.36 -2.98
N ARG A 74 3.58 -0.82 -3.65
CA ARG A 74 3.27 -1.16 -5.04
C ARG A 74 4.40 -0.74 -5.98
N ASP A 75 4.90 0.48 -5.84
CA ASP A 75 5.98 0.97 -6.68
C ASP A 75 7.28 0.20 -6.40
N SER A 76 7.55 -0.14 -5.14
CA SER A 76 8.71 -0.97 -4.78
C SER A 76 8.70 -2.33 -5.47
N GLN A 77 7.57 -3.04 -5.46
CA GLN A 77 7.46 -4.35 -6.12
C GLN A 77 7.52 -4.21 -7.64
N SER A 78 6.94 -3.15 -8.20
CA SER A 78 6.96 -2.91 -9.65
C SER A 78 8.38 -2.63 -10.16
N ILE A 79 9.15 -1.82 -9.42
CA ILE A 79 10.56 -1.56 -9.72
C ILE A 79 11.39 -2.84 -9.52
N PHE A 80 11.13 -3.59 -8.45
CA PHE A 80 11.84 -4.82 -8.13
C PHE A 80 11.68 -5.88 -9.24
N ASP A 81 10.44 -6.13 -9.66
CA ASP A 81 10.11 -7.08 -10.73
C ASP A 81 10.76 -6.70 -12.07
N GLN A 82 10.78 -5.40 -12.40
CA GLN A 82 11.46 -4.89 -13.59
C GLN A 82 12.98 -5.11 -13.57
N LEU A 83 13.61 -5.17 -12.40
CA LEU A 83 15.05 -5.44 -12.26
C LEU A 83 15.39 -6.93 -12.30
N LEU A 84 14.41 -7.80 -12.04
CA LEU A 84 14.57 -9.26 -12.09
C LEU A 84 14.30 -9.86 -13.48
N SER A 85 13.58 -9.12 -14.34
CA SER A 85 13.28 -9.48 -15.73
C SER A 85 14.48 -9.27 -16.66
#